data_AF-W6XYW7-F1
#
_entry.id   AF-W6XYW7-F1
#
_cell.length_a   1.000
_cell.length_b   1.000
_cell.length_c   1.000
_cell.angle_alpha   90.00
_cell.angle_beta   90.00
_cell.angle_gamma   90.00
#
_symmetry.space_group_name_H-M   'P 1'
#
loop_
_entity.id
_entity.type
_entity.pdbx_description
1 polymer ?
#
loop_
_entity_poly.entity_id
_entity_poly.type
_entity_poly.pdbx_seq_one_letter_code
_entity_poly.pdbx_strand_id
1 'polypeptide(L)'
;MSSDATSFHNLPTELILDICDLLPLDALLALKLTAPRLNSMIRLDPRRWQNILSPCARRAIHGYLNPSPPNPDQEHCRCCNTGYQIAMFSSSTSPACIPMKLTTTPHVVVQLPSTSAPGT
;
A
#
# COMPACT_ATOMS: atom_id res chain seq x y z
N MET A 1 18.96 19.04 -34.16
CA MET A 1 17.60 19.59 -34.01
C MET A 1 17.29 19.53 -32.53
N SER A 2 17.17 20.70 -31.89
CA SER A 2 16.93 20.84 -30.45
C SER A 2 15.61 20.16 -30.10
N SER A 3 15.64 19.18 -29.20
CA SER A 3 14.44 18.68 -28.54
C SER A 3 13.98 19.79 -27.59
N ASP A 4 13.19 20.73 -28.10
CA ASP A 4 12.53 21.73 -27.28
C ASP A 4 11.47 21.00 -26.45
N ALA A 5 11.94 20.43 -25.33
CA ALA A 5 11.09 19.74 -24.38
C ALA A 5 10.11 20.78 -23.81
N THR A 6 8.88 20.78 -24.32
CA THR A 6 7.79 21.57 -23.77
C THR A 6 7.52 21.06 -22.36
N SER A 7 8.09 21.75 -21.37
CA SER A 7 7.89 21.42 -19.96
C SER A 7 6.41 21.54 -19.60
N PHE A 8 5.90 20.60 -18.82
CA PHE A 8 4.53 20.63 -18.30
C PHE A 8 4.22 21.95 -17.55
N HIS A 9 5.22 22.55 -16.92
CA HIS A 9 5.09 23.84 -16.26
C HIS A 9 4.79 24.99 -17.23
N ASN A 10 5.11 24.88 -18.52
CA ASN A 10 4.85 25.95 -19.47
C ASN A 10 3.42 25.92 -20.03
N LEU A 11 2.60 24.94 -19.62
CA LEU A 11 1.20 24.87 -20.02
C LEU A 11 0.37 25.99 -19.34
N PRO A 12 -0.65 26.51 -20.07
CA PRO A 12 -1.73 27.30 -19.48
C PRO A 12 -2.39 26.58 -18.31
N THR A 13 -2.86 27.35 -17.33
CA THR A 13 -3.46 26.81 -16.11
C THR A 13 -4.72 25.99 -16.41
N GLU A 14 -5.51 26.41 -17.39
CA GLU A 14 -6.73 25.75 -17.84
C GLU A 14 -6.44 24.31 -18.30
N LEU A 15 -5.43 24.13 -19.14
CA LEU A 15 -5.03 22.80 -19.63
C LEU A 15 -4.49 21.91 -18.51
N ILE A 16 -3.76 22.49 -17.54
CA ILE A 16 -3.28 21.71 -16.41
C ILE A 16 -4.46 21.23 -15.54
N LEU A 17 -5.47 22.08 -15.33
CA LEU A 17 -6.67 21.72 -14.57
C LEU A 17 -7.50 20.65 -15.30
N ASP A 18 -7.65 20.75 -16.62
CA ASP A 18 -8.32 19.72 -17.43
C ASP A 18 -7.63 18.36 -17.30
N ILE A 19 -6.29 18.33 -17.30
CA ILE A 19 -5.51 17.10 -17.05
C ILE A 19 -5.77 16.59 -15.62
N CYS A 20 -5.80 17.48 -14.63
CA CYS A 20 -6.07 17.12 -13.24
C CYS A 20 -7.43 16.45 -13.06
N ASP A 21 -8.44 16.85 -13.83
CA ASP A 21 -9.77 16.25 -13.72
C ASP A 21 -9.80 14.77 -14.11
N LEU A 22 -8.91 14.35 -15.02
CA LEU A 22 -8.78 12.97 -15.48
C LEU A 22 -7.86 12.11 -14.60
N LEU A 23 -7.12 12.72 -13.68
CA LEU A 23 -6.14 12.00 -12.86
C LEU A 23 -6.77 11.37 -11.62
N PRO A 24 -6.30 10.17 -11.22
CA PRO A 24 -6.62 9.61 -9.92
C PRO A 24 -5.98 10.44 -8.81
N LEU A 25 -6.48 10.24 -7.59
CA LEU A 25 -6.16 11.09 -6.44
C LEU A 25 -4.70 11.03 -6.00
N ASP A 26 -4.07 9.86 -6.09
CA ASP A 26 -2.65 9.65 -5.85
C ASP A 26 -1.78 10.41 -6.85
N ALA A 27 -2.15 10.39 -8.14
CA ALA A 27 -1.48 11.17 -9.17
C ALA A 27 -1.66 12.68 -8.96
N LEU A 28 -2.84 13.14 -8.54
CA LEU A 28 -3.07 14.54 -8.17
C LEU A 28 -2.21 14.97 -6.99
N LEU A 29 -2.11 14.14 -5.95
CA LEU A 29 -1.25 14.41 -4.81
C LEU A 29 0.22 14.48 -5.23
N ALA A 30 0.69 13.52 -6.02
CA ALA A 30 2.05 13.52 -6.54
C ALA A 30 2.33 14.81 -7.34
N LEU A 31 1.44 15.17 -8.27
CA LEU A 31 1.55 16.36 -9.10
C LEU A 31 1.56 17.66 -8.27
N LYS A 32 0.76 17.73 -7.21
CA LYS A 32 0.74 18.86 -6.27
C LYS A 32 2.09 19.03 -5.54
N LEU A 33 2.77 17.92 -5.24
CA LEU A 33 4.04 17.91 -4.50
C LEU A 33 5.28 18.13 -5.38
N THR A 34 5.16 18.12 -6.71
CA THR A 34 6.32 18.28 -7.61
C THR A 34 6.87 19.70 -7.69
N ALA A 35 6.01 20.72 -7.58
CA ALA A 35 6.43 22.11 -7.70
C ALA A 35 5.53 23.10 -6.93
N PRO A 36 6.07 24.23 -6.41
CA PRO A 36 5.29 25.23 -5.68
C PRO A 36 4.09 25.80 -6.45
N ARG A 37 4.26 26.04 -7.77
CA ARG A 37 3.17 26.53 -8.63
C ARG A 37 2.02 25.53 -8.74
N LEU A 38 2.34 24.25 -8.87
CA LEU A 38 1.34 23.19 -8.95
C LEU A 38 0.67 23.00 -7.59
N ASN A 39 1.43 23.16 -6.50
CA ASN A 39 0.90 23.11 -5.15
C ASN A 39 -0.17 24.18 -4.88
N SER A 40 0.04 25.43 -5.32
CA SER A 40 -0.96 26.50 -5.12
C SER A 40 -2.18 26.36 -6.03
N MET A 41 -2.01 25.77 -7.21
CA MET A 41 -3.04 25.66 -8.24
C MET A 41 -3.95 24.43 -8.08
N ILE A 42 -3.38 23.26 -7.79
CA ILE A 42 -4.12 22.00 -7.74
C ILE A 42 -4.88 21.91 -6.41
N ARG A 43 -6.22 21.82 -6.50
CA ARG A 43 -7.09 21.61 -5.34
C ARG A 43 -7.43 20.12 -5.22
N LEU A 44 -7.15 19.56 -4.05
CA LEU A 44 -7.56 18.20 -3.73
C LEU A 44 -9.00 18.25 -3.20
N ASP A 45 -9.95 17.75 -3.98
CA ASP A 45 -11.36 17.68 -3.58
C ASP A 45 -11.58 16.52 -2.59
N PRO A 46 -12.06 16.79 -1.36
CA PRO A 46 -12.36 15.74 -0.41
C PRO A 46 -13.42 14.74 -0.83
N ARG A 47 -14.27 15.09 -1.79
CA ARG A 47 -15.24 14.15 -2.34
C ARG A 47 -14.56 13.04 -3.13
N ARG A 48 -13.38 13.28 -3.70
CA ARG A 48 -12.56 12.22 -4.34
C ARG A 48 -11.93 11.27 -3.32
N TRP A 49 -11.86 11.64 -2.02
CA TRP A 49 -11.45 10.75 -0.91
C TRP A 49 -12.57 9.80 -0.42
N GLN A 50 -13.74 9.74 -1.08
CA GLN A 50 -14.88 8.93 -0.61
C GLN A 50 -14.70 7.41 -0.70
N ASN A 51 -13.56 6.92 -1.17
CA ASN A 51 -13.27 5.49 -1.12
C ASN A 51 -13.22 5.04 0.34
N ILE A 52 -14.16 4.17 0.71
CA ILE A 52 -14.19 3.56 2.04
C ILE A 52 -12.86 2.82 2.22
N LEU A 53 -11.99 3.38 3.06
CA LEU A 53 -10.74 2.72 3.43
C LEU A 53 -11.07 1.33 3.98
N SER A 54 -10.42 0.32 3.42
CA SER A 54 -10.50 -1.02 3.97
C SER A 54 -10.10 -1.00 5.46
N PRO A 55 -10.63 -1.91 6.29
CA PRO A 55 -10.24 -2.00 7.70
C PRO A 55 -8.73 -2.07 7.90
N CYS A 56 -8.03 -2.77 6.99
CA CYS A 56 -6.56 -2.87 6.98
C CYS A 56 -5.88 -1.53 6.69
N ALA A 57 -6.33 -0.80 5.67
CA ALA A 57 -5.76 0.50 5.33
C ALA A 57 -5.97 1.52 6.46
N ARG A 58 -7.16 1.53 7.07
CA ARG A 58 -7.49 2.40 8.20
C ARG A 58 -6.59 2.13 9.41
N ARG A 59 -6.32 0.87 9.74
CA ARG A 59 -5.41 0.51 10.83
C ARG A 59 -3.97 0.86 10.53
N ALA A 60 -3.50 0.63 9.30
CA ALA A 60 -2.16 1.02 8.90
C ALA A 60 -1.97 2.54 9.08
N ILE A 61 -2.90 3.34 8.57
CA ILE A 61 -2.91 4.80 8.75
C ILE A 61 -2.91 5.16 10.24
N HIS A 62 -3.77 4.52 11.05
CA HIS A 62 -3.83 4.79 12.48
C HIS A 62 -2.51 4.43 13.21
N GLY A 63 -1.86 3.33 12.82
CA GLY A 63 -0.56 2.93 13.37
C GLY A 63 0.57 3.87 12.97
N TYR A 64 0.55 4.40 11.75
CA TYR A 64 1.51 5.43 11.31
C TYR A 64 1.30 6.78 12.01
N LEU A 65 0.04 7.21 12.19
CA LEU A 65 -0.29 8.51 12.79
C LEU A 65 -0.19 8.51 14.32
N ASN A 66 -0.51 7.38 14.96
CA ASN A 66 -0.38 7.18 16.40
C ASN A 66 0.62 6.05 16.65
N PRO A 67 1.94 6.30 16.46
CA PRO A 67 2.95 5.34 16.82
C PRO A 67 2.85 5.11 18.33
N SER A 68 2.19 4.02 18.71
CA SER A 68 2.22 3.57 20.09
C SER A 68 3.66 3.18 20.39
N PRO A 69 4.18 3.47 21.60
CA PRO A 69 5.48 2.96 21.99
C PRO A 69 5.47 1.45 21.78
N PRO A 70 6.46 0.89 21.05
CA PRO A 70 6.48 -0.53 20.75
C PRO A 70 6.50 -1.26 22.09
N ASN A 71 5.42 -1.98 22.41
CA ASN A 71 5.47 -2.98 23.46
C ASN A 71 6.22 -4.16 22.84
N PRO A 72 7.49 -4.41 23.23
CA PRO A 72 8.30 -5.45 22.60
C PRO A 72 7.73 -6.85 22.83
N ASP A 73 6.75 -6.99 23.71
CA ASP A 73 6.17 -8.27 24.10
C ASP A 73 4.81 -8.56 23.43
N GLN A 74 4.32 -7.69 22.55
CA GLN A 74 3.03 -7.86 21.87
C GLN A 74 3.12 -7.71 20.36
N GLU A 75 2.45 -8.62 19.65
CA GLU A 75 2.28 -8.63 18.20
C GLU A 75 0.79 -8.56 17.87
N HIS A 76 0.43 -7.84 16.80
CA HIS A 76 -0.97 -7.63 16.42
C HIS A 76 -1.38 -8.55 15.27
N CYS A 77 -2.41 -9.38 15.48
CA CYS A 77 -2.91 -10.23 14.41
C CYS A 77 -3.71 -9.43 13.38
N ARG A 78 -3.25 -9.45 12.12
CA ARG A 78 -3.92 -8.76 11.01
C ARG A 78 -5.32 -9.33 10.72
N CYS A 79 -5.51 -10.64 10.93
CA CYS A 79 -6.74 -11.36 10.61
C CYS A 79 -7.88 -11.07 11.59
N CYS A 80 -7.65 -11.20 12.90
CA CYS A 80 -8.69 -11.05 13.93
C CYS A 80 -8.66 -9.69 14.65
N ASN A 81 -7.68 -8.83 14.39
CA ASN A 81 -7.51 -7.52 15.04
C ASN A 81 -7.25 -7.56 16.55
N THR A 82 -6.64 -8.64 17.04
CA THR A 82 -6.34 -8.81 18.46
C THR A 82 -4.84 -8.74 18.69
N GLY A 83 -4.42 -8.06 19.75
CA GLY A 83 -3.05 -8.08 20.24
C GLY A 83 -2.79 -9.36 21.03
N TYR A 84 -1.69 -10.05 20.70
CA TYR A 84 -1.25 -11.27 21.36
C TYR A 84 0.16 -11.07 21.91
N GLN A 85 0.50 -11.77 22.98
CA GLN A 85 1.87 -11.77 23.46
C GLN A 85 2.78 -12.51 22.47
N ILE A 86 4.02 -12.05 22.27
CA ILE A 86 4.99 -12.72 21.39
C ILE A 86 5.24 -14.17 21.82
N ALA A 87 5.21 -14.43 23.13
CA ALA A 87 5.29 -15.78 23.69
C ALA A 87 4.18 -16.71 23.20
N MET A 88 3.06 -16.19 22.68
CA MET A 88 2.03 -16.98 22.03
C MET A 88 2.41 -17.39 20.62
N PHE A 89 3.40 -16.80 19.94
CA PHE A 89 3.77 -17.19 18.58
C PHE A 89 4.85 -18.29 18.53
N SER A 90 5.32 -18.77 19.68
CA SER A 90 6.34 -19.83 19.78
C SER A 90 5.76 -21.26 19.78
N SER A 91 4.43 -21.42 19.83
CA SER A 91 3.77 -22.72 19.87
C SER A 91 2.77 -22.91 18.72
N SER A 92 2.78 -24.09 18.11
CA SER A 92 1.82 -24.49 17.07
C SER A 92 0.39 -24.62 17.57
N THR A 93 0.19 -24.73 18.89
CA THR A 93 -1.14 -24.82 19.53
C THR A 93 -1.70 -23.47 19.98
N SER A 94 -0.99 -22.38 19.67
CA SER A 94 -1.39 -21.07 20.13
C SER A 94 -2.66 -20.54 19.43
N PRO A 95 -3.53 -19.84 20.17
CA PRO A 95 -4.66 -19.11 19.57
C PRO A 95 -4.22 -17.99 18.63
N ALA A 96 -2.95 -17.56 18.66
CA ALA A 96 -2.40 -16.60 17.71
C ALA A 96 -2.08 -17.25 16.35
N CYS A 97 -1.83 -18.56 16.33
CA CYS A 97 -1.60 -19.39 15.16
C CYS A 97 -2.90 -20.03 14.68
N ILE A 98 -4.00 -19.25 14.56
CA ILE A 98 -5.22 -19.77 13.94
C ILE A 98 -4.84 -20.21 12.52
N PRO A 99 -4.97 -21.50 12.17
CA PRO A 99 -4.75 -21.93 10.81
C PRO A 99 -5.68 -21.09 9.93
N MET A 100 -5.12 -20.31 9.01
CA MET A 100 -5.91 -19.83 7.88
C MET A 100 -6.53 -21.10 7.30
N LYS A 101 -7.85 -21.24 7.41
CA LYS A 101 -8.57 -22.25 6.62
C LYS A 101 -8.22 -21.88 5.19
N LEU A 102 -7.26 -22.60 4.60
CA LEU A 102 -6.91 -22.48 3.21
C LEU A 102 -8.23 -22.78 2.49
N THR A 103 -8.94 -21.74 2.08
CA THR A 103 -10.01 -21.90 1.12
C THR A 103 -9.33 -22.56 -0.06
N THR A 104 -9.71 -23.80 -0.35
CA THR A 104 -9.12 -24.65 -1.38
C THR A 104 -9.32 -24.02 -2.75
N THR A 105 -8.58 -22.97 -3.08
CA THR A 105 -8.16 -22.74 -4.45
C THR A 105 -7.02 -23.71 -4.69
N PRO A 106 -7.08 -24.55 -5.74
CA PRO A 106 -6.02 -25.51 -6.01
C PRO A 106 -4.73 -24.74 -6.23
N HIS A 107 -3.85 -24.74 -5.22
CA HIS A 107 -2.48 -24.32 -5.41
C HIS A 107 -1.89 -25.32 -6.41
N VAL A 108 -1.70 -24.87 -7.64
CA VAL A 108 -0.88 -25.58 -8.62
C VAL A 108 0.51 -25.65 -8.01
N VAL A 109 0.82 -26.77 -7.38
CA VAL A 109 2.16 -27.10 -6.91
C VAL A 109 3.01 -27.21 -8.17
N VAL A 110 3.78 -26.15 -8.48
CA VAL A 110 4.79 -26.22 -9.54
C VAL A 110 5.93 -27.05 -8.98
N GLN A 111 5.95 -28.32 -9.35
CA GLN A 111 7.01 -29.25 -9.00
C GLN A 111 8.25 -28.87 -9.82
N LEU A 112 9.26 -28.27 -9.17
CA LEU A 112 10.53 -28.00 -9.81
C LEU A 112 11.24 -29.33 -10.10
N PRO A 113 11.77 -29.54 -11.32
CA PRO A 113 12.45 -30.78 -11.67
C PRO A 113 13.71 -30.92 -10.81
N SER A 114 13.84 -32.08 -10.17
CA SER A 114 15.04 -32.49 -9.45
C SER A 114 16.19 -32.65 -10.44
N THR A 115 17.16 -31.74 -10.37
CA THR A 115 18.43 -31.89 -11.10
C THR A 115 19.22 -33.05 -10.48
N SER A 116 19.11 -34.23 -11.07
CA SER A 116 20.04 -35.32 -10.86
C SER A 116 21.42 -34.91 -11.39
N ALA A 117 22.37 -34.69 -10.50
CA ALA A 117 23.77 -34.62 -10.87
C ALA A 117 24.23 -36.01 -11.37
N PRO A 118 24.88 -36.12 -12.55
CA PRO A 118 25.52 -37.37 -12.93
C PRO A 118 26.82 -37.53 -12.14
N GLY A 119 26.85 -38.54 -11.27
CA GLY A 119 28.07 -39.08 -10.71
C GLY A 119 28.64 -40.13 -11.66
N THR A 120 29.89 -39.92 -12.08
CA THR A 120 30.86 -40.96 -12.45
C THR A 120 32.21 -40.50 -11.96
#